data_AF-A0A5C5W562-F1
#
_entry.id   AF-A0A5C5W562-F1
#
_cell.length_a   1.000
_cell.length_b   1.000
_cell.length_c   1.000
_cell.angle_alpha   90.00
_cell.angle_beta   90.00
_cell.angle_gamma   90.00
#
_symmetry.space_group_name_H-M   'P 1'
#
loop_
_entity.id
_entity.type
_entity.pdbx_description
1 polymer ?
#
loop_
_entity_poly.entity_id
_entity_poly.type
_entity_poly.pdbx_seq_one_letter_code
_entity_poly.pdbx_strand_id
1 'polypeptide(L)'
;MKRSLQILIAAMCIGGSGAAFATDYTFNVTSGDWGNQNNWNPQFVPSSGDTATIPNGRTCNVANANQTCGKVTVDSGGTLKVTARDLTISSSGPSGARLVINGDLKLEKSGSTLGRLLFSGFDVEVTGSGTISALADNGGGGAIVGDTTYLLKVGSGFPIVGSIVFLVGVENNGNILVNDANDQLDFGDMQTGTRYTLRGAGIIEAAAGTIRFGRVQFKGDRPALSLAVTGGEMRLTTYGYYVDTWNTFYVFGGTLALEKALTSKGGLDFEGGQIVVSGDAVAVFEYLEE
;
A
#
# COMPACT_ATOMS: atom_id res chain seq x y z
N MET A 1 -16.41 30.51 -73.30
CA MET A 1 -15.38 30.18 -72.27
C MET A 1 -16.12 29.63 -71.06
N LYS A 2 -16.22 28.31 -70.94
CA LYS A 2 -15.53 27.42 -69.97
C LYS A 2 -15.81 27.75 -68.49
N ARG A 3 -16.68 26.90 -67.93
CA ARG A 3 -17.10 26.69 -66.53
C ARG A 3 -15.91 26.44 -65.58
N SER A 4 -16.07 26.75 -64.29
CA SER A 4 -15.58 25.91 -63.17
C SER A 4 -16.25 26.33 -61.86
N LEU A 5 -17.22 25.56 -61.40
CA LEU A 5 -17.81 25.62 -60.05
C LEU A 5 -17.00 24.64 -59.18
N GLN A 6 -16.24 25.15 -58.21
CA GLN A 6 -15.51 24.32 -57.25
C GLN A 6 -16.38 24.09 -56.01
N ILE A 7 -16.81 22.85 -55.81
CA ILE A 7 -17.49 22.38 -54.60
C ILE A 7 -16.41 21.88 -53.65
N LEU A 8 -16.30 22.52 -52.48
CA LEU A 8 -15.43 22.11 -51.37
C LEU A 8 -16.24 21.16 -50.45
N ILE A 9 -15.90 19.88 -50.43
CA ILE A 9 -16.45 18.92 -49.45
C ILE A 9 -15.43 18.82 -48.31
N ALA A 10 -15.75 19.42 -47.17
CA ALA A 10 -15.05 19.20 -45.91
C ALA A 10 -15.70 18.01 -45.19
N ALA A 11 -15.07 16.83 -45.26
CA ALA A 11 -15.48 15.66 -44.50
C ALA A 11 -15.06 15.86 -43.03
N MET A 12 -16.00 16.29 -42.20
CA MET A 12 -15.83 16.42 -40.76
C MET A 12 -15.99 15.03 -40.13
N CYS A 13 -14.88 14.33 -39.89
CA CYS A 13 -14.87 13.09 -39.12
C CYS A 13 -15.14 13.42 -37.64
N ILE A 14 -16.42 13.41 -37.25
CA ILE A 14 -16.83 13.41 -35.84
C ILE A 14 -16.56 12.00 -35.31
N GLY A 15 -15.31 11.75 -34.92
CA GLY A 15 -14.96 10.56 -34.15
C GLY A 15 -15.59 10.67 -32.77
N GLY A 16 -16.78 10.09 -32.60
CA GLY A 16 -17.36 9.88 -31.29
C GLY A 16 -16.41 8.99 -30.48
N SER A 17 -15.80 9.54 -29.45
CA SER A 17 -15.11 8.76 -28.43
C SER A 17 -16.17 7.92 -27.70
N GLY A 18 -16.39 6.69 -28.17
CA GLY A 18 -17.23 5.72 -27.49
C GLY A 18 -16.70 5.53 -26.07
N ALA A 19 -17.60 5.54 -25.08
CA ALA A 19 -17.24 5.19 -23.72
C ALA A 19 -16.63 3.79 -23.73
N ALA A 20 -15.35 3.68 -23.37
CA ALA A 20 -14.72 2.38 -23.18
C ALA A 20 -15.34 1.74 -21.95
N PHE A 21 -16.03 0.62 -22.12
CA PHE A 21 -16.55 -0.17 -21.02
C PHE A 21 -15.41 -0.96 -20.38
N ALA A 22 -15.43 -1.07 -19.05
CA ALA A 22 -14.51 -1.93 -18.32
C ALA A 22 -14.55 -3.35 -18.90
N THR A 23 -13.39 -3.87 -19.29
CA THR A 23 -13.26 -5.25 -19.76
C THR A 23 -12.49 -6.07 -18.73
N ASP A 24 -12.90 -7.33 -18.53
CA ASP A 24 -12.21 -8.25 -17.65
C ASP A 24 -11.16 -9.04 -18.44
N TYR A 25 -9.90 -8.96 -18.00
CA TYR A 25 -8.76 -9.64 -18.59
C TYR A 25 -8.19 -10.66 -17.61
N THR A 26 -8.01 -11.89 -18.08
CA THR A 26 -7.45 -12.98 -17.28
C THR A 26 -6.05 -13.34 -17.77
N PHE A 27 -5.08 -13.36 -16.86
CA PHE A 27 -3.71 -13.79 -17.17
C PHE A 27 -3.70 -15.27 -17.55
N ASN A 28 -3.18 -15.60 -18.73
CA ASN A 28 -3.40 -16.89 -19.39
C ASN A 28 -2.14 -17.73 -19.65
N VAL A 29 -0.94 -17.27 -19.25
CA VAL A 29 0.30 -18.08 -19.21
C VAL A 29 0.73 -18.43 -17.78
N THR A 30 1.59 -19.43 -17.60
CA THR A 30 2.08 -19.85 -16.26
C THR A 30 2.86 -18.74 -15.57
N SER A 31 3.80 -18.12 -16.29
CA SER A 31 4.56 -16.97 -15.81
C SER A 31 4.93 -16.07 -16.97
N GLY A 32 4.85 -14.76 -16.78
CA GLY A 32 5.15 -13.79 -17.83
C GLY A 32 5.00 -12.34 -17.37
N ASP A 33 5.33 -11.40 -18.26
CA ASP A 33 5.21 -9.97 -18.01
C ASP A 33 3.79 -9.46 -18.32
N TRP A 34 3.32 -8.50 -17.53
CA TRP A 34 2.03 -7.82 -17.65
C TRP A 34 1.89 -7.12 -19.01
N GLY A 35 2.95 -6.48 -19.50
CA GLY A 35 2.91 -5.69 -20.73
C GLY A 35 2.81 -6.51 -22.02
N ASN A 36 2.87 -7.84 -21.96
CA ASN A 36 2.73 -8.69 -23.12
C ASN A 36 1.26 -9.08 -23.33
N GLN A 37 0.61 -8.53 -24.36
CA GLN A 37 -0.79 -8.81 -24.69
C GLN A 37 -1.10 -10.31 -24.88
N ASN A 38 -0.12 -11.12 -25.30
CA ASN A 38 -0.31 -12.55 -25.52
C ASN A 38 -0.47 -13.33 -24.21
N ASN A 39 -0.12 -12.71 -23.07
CA ASN A 39 -0.28 -13.28 -21.74
C ASN A 39 -1.67 -13.03 -21.13
N TRP A 40 -2.58 -12.40 -21.87
CA TRP A 40 -3.93 -12.08 -21.41
C TRP A 40 -5.00 -12.71 -22.29
N ASN A 41 -6.15 -12.99 -21.69
CA ASN A 41 -7.38 -13.36 -22.38
C ASN A 41 -8.52 -12.42 -21.94
N PRO A 42 -9.15 -11.65 -22.86
CA PRO A 42 -8.79 -11.52 -24.28
C PRO A 42 -7.37 -10.95 -24.49
N GLN A 43 -6.80 -11.12 -25.69
CA GLN A 43 -5.39 -10.79 -26.00
C GLN A 43 -5.12 -9.28 -26.10
N PHE A 44 -5.24 -8.58 -24.98
CA PHE A 44 -4.93 -7.17 -24.83
C PHE A 44 -4.38 -6.91 -23.42
N VAL A 45 -3.56 -5.87 -23.27
CA VAL A 45 -3.01 -5.52 -21.96
C VAL A 45 -4.09 -4.76 -21.17
N PRO A 46 -4.43 -5.17 -19.93
CA PRO A 46 -5.37 -4.44 -19.10
C PRO A 46 -4.93 -3.00 -18.90
N SER A 47 -5.88 -2.06 -19.00
CA SER A 47 -5.67 -0.62 -18.91
C SER A 47 -6.47 0.01 -17.76
N SER A 48 -6.50 1.35 -17.70
CA SER A 48 -7.05 2.12 -16.58
C SER A 48 -8.55 1.91 -16.30
N GLY A 49 -9.33 1.44 -17.27
CA GLY A 49 -10.75 1.13 -17.09
C GLY A 49 -11.03 -0.33 -16.72
N ASP A 50 -10.02 -1.19 -16.80
CA ASP A 50 -10.20 -2.63 -16.87
C ASP A 50 -10.02 -3.35 -15.54
N THR A 51 -10.48 -4.59 -15.48
CA THR A 51 -10.15 -5.54 -14.42
C THR A 51 -9.07 -6.50 -14.93
N ALA A 52 -8.01 -6.67 -14.16
CA ALA A 52 -7.01 -7.72 -14.37
C ALA A 52 -7.15 -8.80 -13.31
N THR A 53 -7.28 -10.06 -13.74
CA THR A 53 -7.33 -11.24 -12.87
C THR A 53 -6.09 -12.11 -13.08
N ILE A 54 -5.39 -12.43 -12.00
CA ILE A 54 -4.28 -13.39 -11.96
C ILE A 54 -4.79 -14.68 -11.30
N PRO A 55 -5.04 -15.76 -12.07
CA PRO A 55 -5.57 -17.01 -11.53
C PRO A 55 -4.58 -17.81 -10.69
N ASN A 56 -5.09 -18.85 -10.03
CA ASN A 56 -4.30 -19.86 -9.32
C ASN A 56 -3.19 -20.45 -10.23
N GLY A 57 -2.00 -20.60 -9.66
CA GLY A 57 -0.83 -21.21 -10.31
C GLY A 57 -0.17 -20.31 -11.34
N ARG A 58 -0.58 -19.04 -11.42
CA ARG A 58 -0.03 -18.07 -12.37
C ARG A 58 0.79 -17.00 -11.67
N THR A 59 1.87 -16.56 -12.33
CA THR A 59 2.69 -15.44 -11.88
C THR A 59 2.74 -14.34 -12.94
N CYS A 60 2.11 -13.20 -12.65
CA CYS A 60 2.17 -12.02 -13.49
C CYS A 60 3.24 -11.06 -12.95
N ASN A 61 4.15 -10.60 -13.81
CA ASN A 61 5.23 -9.70 -13.44
C ASN A 61 5.02 -8.31 -14.05
N VAL A 62 5.07 -7.27 -13.24
CA VAL A 62 5.22 -5.87 -13.67
C VAL A 62 6.71 -5.54 -13.51
N ALA A 63 7.51 -5.84 -14.55
CA ALA A 63 8.97 -5.73 -14.49
C ALA A 63 9.55 -4.96 -15.67
N ASN A 64 8.94 -5.02 -16.86
CA ASN A 64 9.50 -4.38 -18.06
C ASN A 64 9.16 -2.88 -18.13
N ALA A 65 7.90 -2.53 -17.89
CA ALA A 65 7.40 -1.15 -17.95
C ALA A 65 6.36 -0.90 -16.84
N ASN A 66 6.15 0.38 -16.50
CA ASN A 66 5.06 0.78 -15.63
C ASN A 66 3.71 0.40 -16.24
N GLN A 67 2.77 -0.01 -15.39
CA GLN A 67 1.45 -0.49 -15.81
C GLN A 67 0.36 0.27 -15.07
N THR A 68 -0.84 0.28 -15.65
CA THR A 68 -2.03 0.88 -15.06
C THR A 68 -3.20 -0.06 -15.23
N CYS A 69 -4.00 -0.24 -14.17
CA CYS A 69 -5.21 -1.03 -14.20
C CYS A 69 -6.33 -0.35 -13.39
N GLY A 70 -7.60 -0.61 -13.72
CA GLY A 70 -8.73 -0.11 -12.94
C GLY A 70 -8.94 -0.91 -11.65
N LYS A 71 -8.85 -2.24 -11.76
CA LYS A 71 -9.01 -3.19 -10.65
C LYS A 71 -8.09 -4.39 -10.85
N VAL A 72 -7.50 -4.88 -9.76
CA VAL A 72 -6.68 -6.08 -9.76
C VAL A 72 -7.28 -7.12 -8.81
N THR A 73 -7.43 -8.33 -9.33
CA THR A 73 -7.78 -9.53 -8.57
C THR A 73 -6.63 -10.53 -8.67
N VAL A 74 -6.09 -10.95 -7.53
CA VAL A 74 -5.14 -12.07 -7.46
C VAL A 74 -5.87 -13.22 -6.77
N ASP A 75 -6.18 -14.28 -7.50
CA ASP A 75 -6.86 -15.44 -6.93
C ASP A 75 -5.94 -16.22 -5.99
N SER A 76 -6.53 -17.07 -5.14
CA SER A 76 -5.75 -17.94 -4.26
C SER A 76 -4.78 -18.81 -5.07
N GLY A 77 -3.51 -18.83 -4.65
CA GLY A 77 -2.42 -19.50 -5.37
C GLY A 77 -1.89 -18.73 -6.60
N GLY A 78 -2.46 -17.57 -6.93
CA GLY A 78 -1.90 -16.64 -7.92
C GLY A 78 -0.85 -15.72 -7.29
N THR A 79 0.02 -15.16 -8.12
CA THR A 79 1.03 -14.17 -7.70
C THR A 79 1.09 -13.01 -8.67
N LEU A 80 0.97 -11.79 -8.15
CA LEU A 80 1.33 -10.56 -8.84
C LEU A 80 2.63 -10.01 -8.25
N LYS A 81 3.63 -9.81 -9.08
CA LYS A 81 4.95 -9.32 -8.67
C LYS A 81 5.25 -8.00 -9.35
N VAL A 82 5.49 -6.95 -8.58
CA VAL A 82 5.88 -5.62 -9.07
C VAL A 82 7.34 -5.40 -8.70
N THR A 83 8.22 -5.40 -9.70
CA THR A 83 9.68 -5.35 -9.49
C THR A 83 10.28 -4.12 -10.14
N ALA A 84 10.79 -3.18 -9.32
CA ALA A 84 11.43 -1.94 -9.79
C ALA A 84 10.60 -1.13 -10.81
N ARG A 85 9.27 -1.20 -10.71
CA ARG A 85 8.27 -0.59 -11.59
C ARG A 85 7.04 -0.18 -10.80
N ASP A 86 6.17 0.56 -11.47
CA ASP A 86 4.91 1.02 -10.92
C ASP A 86 3.74 0.20 -11.46
N LEU A 87 2.85 -0.22 -10.56
CA LEU A 87 1.49 -0.58 -10.89
C LEU A 87 0.56 0.49 -10.36
N THR A 88 -0.08 1.23 -11.27
CA THR A 88 -1.04 2.29 -10.92
C THR A 88 -2.46 1.73 -10.91
N ILE A 89 -3.16 1.89 -9.81
CA ILE A 89 -4.60 1.62 -9.71
C ILE A 89 -5.34 2.92 -10.07
N SER A 90 -6.07 2.90 -11.18
CA SER A 90 -6.68 4.09 -11.75
C SER A 90 -8.01 4.47 -11.10
N SER A 91 -8.25 5.77 -10.92
CA SER A 91 -9.55 6.33 -10.52
C SER A 91 -10.68 6.00 -11.51
N SER A 92 -10.35 5.71 -12.77
CA SER A 92 -11.32 5.36 -13.82
C SER A 92 -11.80 3.90 -13.81
N GLY A 93 -11.28 3.07 -12.91
CA GLY A 93 -11.66 1.67 -12.81
C GLY A 93 -13.09 1.43 -12.28
N PRO A 94 -13.54 0.16 -12.20
CA PRO A 94 -14.79 -0.21 -11.57
C PRO A 94 -14.93 0.35 -10.14
N SER A 95 -16.17 0.52 -9.68
CA SER A 95 -16.45 0.90 -8.28
C SER A 95 -16.22 -0.27 -7.31
N GLY A 96 -16.07 0.04 -6.02
CA GLY A 96 -15.82 -0.95 -4.96
C GLY A 96 -14.34 -1.24 -4.72
N ALA A 97 -14.06 -2.40 -4.13
CA ALA A 97 -12.68 -2.83 -3.85
C ALA A 97 -11.90 -3.05 -5.16
N ARG A 98 -10.78 -2.33 -5.28
CA ARG A 98 -9.93 -2.33 -6.49
C ARG A 98 -8.68 -3.18 -6.36
N LEU A 99 -8.36 -3.60 -5.14
CA LEU A 99 -7.34 -4.61 -4.86
C LEU A 99 -8.01 -5.77 -4.10
N VAL A 100 -8.25 -6.87 -4.81
CA VAL A 100 -8.78 -8.10 -4.25
C VAL A 100 -7.67 -9.14 -4.28
N ILE A 101 -6.99 -9.34 -3.15
CA ILE A 101 -5.79 -10.17 -3.05
C ILE A 101 -6.12 -11.41 -2.22
N ASN A 102 -6.34 -12.55 -2.89
CA ASN A 102 -6.52 -13.86 -2.27
C ASN A 102 -5.27 -14.75 -2.39
N GLY A 103 -4.34 -14.40 -3.29
CA GLY A 103 -2.99 -14.95 -3.40
C GLY A 103 -1.93 -13.96 -2.90
N ASP A 104 -0.83 -13.82 -3.64
CA ASP A 104 0.28 -12.95 -3.26
C ASP A 104 0.40 -11.71 -4.15
N LEU A 105 0.51 -10.53 -3.54
CA LEU A 105 1.06 -9.33 -4.17
C LEU A 105 2.46 -9.05 -3.59
N LYS A 106 3.48 -9.15 -4.43
CA LYS A 106 4.88 -8.95 -4.07
C LYS A 106 5.40 -7.62 -4.61
N LEU A 107 5.91 -6.76 -3.73
CA LEU A 107 6.60 -5.53 -4.09
C LEU A 107 8.09 -5.74 -3.87
N GLU A 108 8.86 -5.67 -4.94
CA GLU A 108 10.29 -5.99 -4.89
C GLU A 108 11.13 -4.89 -5.51
N LYS A 109 12.26 -4.58 -4.89
CA LYS A 109 13.25 -3.69 -5.50
C LYS A 109 14.16 -4.43 -6.48
N SER A 110 14.75 -3.67 -7.39
CA SER A 110 15.92 -4.08 -8.16
C SER A 110 16.96 -2.97 -8.06
N GLY A 111 18.11 -3.28 -7.46
CA GLY A 111 19.06 -2.26 -7.02
C GLY A 111 18.42 -1.30 -6.02
N SER A 112 18.41 -0.01 -6.33
CA SER A 112 17.78 1.04 -5.51
C SER A 112 16.33 1.37 -5.91
N THR A 113 15.82 0.78 -6.99
CA THR A 113 14.49 1.10 -7.53
C THR A 113 13.45 0.16 -6.92
N LEU A 114 12.49 0.71 -6.19
CA LEU A 114 11.43 -0.05 -5.53
C LEU A 114 10.35 -0.51 -6.53
N GLY A 115 9.72 -1.65 -6.24
CA GLY A 115 8.42 -2.00 -6.79
C GLY A 115 7.34 -1.20 -6.07
N ARG A 116 6.42 -0.57 -6.82
CA ARG A 116 5.46 0.37 -6.23
C ARG A 116 4.02 0.12 -6.66
N LEU A 117 3.12 0.24 -5.70
CA LEU A 117 1.69 0.39 -5.93
C LEU A 117 1.34 1.88 -5.84
N LEU A 118 0.76 2.44 -6.90
CA LEU A 118 0.39 3.85 -6.99
C LEU A 118 -1.12 4.00 -7.11
N PHE A 119 -1.69 5.02 -6.50
CA PHE A 119 -3.07 5.45 -6.75
C PHE A 119 -3.23 6.93 -6.43
N SER A 120 -4.20 7.59 -7.07
CA SER A 120 -4.49 8.99 -6.80
C SER A 120 -5.94 9.35 -7.07
N GLY A 121 -6.51 10.24 -6.26
CA GLY A 121 -7.87 10.76 -6.46
C GLY A 121 -8.99 9.90 -5.88
N PHE A 122 -8.66 8.82 -5.14
CA PHE A 122 -9.64 7.93 -4.51
C PHE A 122 -9.02 7.05 -3.43
N ASP A 123 -9.83 6.57 -2.48
CA ASP A 123 -9.43 5.56 -1.51
C ASP A 123 -9.27 4.19 -2.18
N VAL A 124 -8.20 3.46 -1.86
CA VAL A 124 -8.02 2.07 -2.28
C VAL A 124 -8.31 1.15 -1.11
N GLU A 125 -9.33 0.32 -1.25
CA GLU A 125 -9.59 -0.78 -0.33
C GLU A 125 -8.87 -2.06 -0.79
N VAL A 126 -8.10 -2.64 0.11
CA VAL A 126 -7.47 -3.96 -0.03
C VAL A 126 -8.32 -4.97 0.72
N THR A 127 -8.80 -5.98 -0.01
CA THR A 127 -9.64 -7.07 0.49
C THR A 127 -9.07 -8.42 0.09
N GLY A 128 -9.63 -9.49 0.65
CA GLY A 128 -9.27 -10.87 0.35
C GLY A 128 -8.57 -11.56 1.52
N SER A 129 -8.05 -12.76 1.27
CA SER A 129 -7.39 -13.61 2.27
C SER A 129 -5.89 -13.82 2.00
N GLY A 130 -5.35 -13.09 1.03
CA GLY A 130 -3.98 -13.22 0.56
C GLY A 130 -2.99 -12.39 1.36
N THR A 131 -1.89 -11.98 0.75
CA THR A 131 -0.85 -11.15 1.40
C THR A 131 -0.30 -10.09 0.45
N ILE A 132 0.00 -8.91 0.99
CA ILE A 132 0.93 -7.95 0.36
C ILE A 132 2.29 -8.10 1.05
N SER A 133 3.35 -8.34 0.29
CA SER A 133 4.68 -8.58 0.86
C SER A 133 5.80 -7.82 0.16
N ALA A 134 6.81 -7.42 0.93
CA ALA A 134 8.08 -6.88 0.47
C ALA A 134 9.26 -7.42 1.32
N LEU A 135 9.28 -8.74 1.52
CA LEU A 135 10.23 -9.43 2.40
C LEU A 135 11.68 -9.28 1.89
N ALA A 136 12.62 -9.02 2.81
CA ALA A 136 14.04 -8.86 2.53
C ALA A 136 14.66 -10.00 1.70
N ASP A 137 14.31 -11.25 2.02
CA ASP A 137 14.82 -12.46 1.34
C ASP A 137 14.36 -12.61 -0.12
N ASN A 138 13.35 -11.83 -0.55
CA ASN A 138 12.81 -11.83 -1.91
C ASN A 138 13.05 -10.51 -2.63
N GLY A 139 14.19 -9.86 -2.36
CA GLY A 139 14.58 -8.58 -2.94
C GLY A 139 14.30 -7.40 -2.01
N GLY A 140 13.27 -7.49 -1.15
CA GLY A 140 12.90 -6.44 -0.19
C GLY A 140 12.53 -5.10 -0.85
N GLY A 141 11.94 -4.19 -0.08
CA GLY A 141 11.75 -2.81 -0.49
C GLY A 141 10.62 -2.61 -1.51
N GLY A 142 9.43 -2.36 -0.99
CA GLY A 142 8.27 -1.88 -1.75
C GLY A 142 7.86 -0.48 -1.32
N ALA A 143 7.05 0.19 -2.14
CA ALA A 143 6.32 1.37 -1.69
C ALA A 143 4.85 1.31 -2.07
N ILE A 144 4.00 1.82 -1.19
CA ILE A 144 2.61 2.12 -1.49
C ILE A 144 2.47 3.64 -1.44
N VAL A 145 2.13 4.21 -2.59
CA VAL A 145 2.18 5.66 -2.82
C VAL A 145 0.81 6.14 -3.22
N GLY A 146 0.35 7.17 -2.53
CA GLY A 146 -0.87 7.87 -2.86
C GLY A 146 -0.82 9.32 -2.43
N ASP A 147 -1.92 10.02 -2.67
CA ASP A 147 -2.12 11.39 -2.23
C ASP A 147 -2.43 11.45 -0.72
N THR A 148 -2.26 12.62 -0.14
CA THR A 148 -2.47 12.86 1.31
C THR A 148 -3.92 12.80 1.75
N THR A 149 -4.83 12.96 0.79
CA THR A 149 -6.27 13.08 1.05
C THR A 149 -6.94 11.73 1.15
N TYR A 150 -6.41 10.75 0.42
CA TYR A 150 -7.01 9.42 0.27
C TYR A 150 -6.24 8.37 1.04
N LEU A 151 -6.90 7.26 1.31
CA LEU A 151 -6.41 6.22 2.18
C LEU A 151 -6.20 4.90 1.43
N LEU A 152 -5.15 4.19 1.80
CA LEU A 152 -5.11 2.74 1.72
C LEU A 152 -5.93 2.18 2.88
N LYS A 153 -7.04 1.49 2.60
CA LYS A 153 -7.86 0.80 3.61
C LYS A 153 -7.52 -0.68 3.60
N VAL A 154 -6.92 -1.16 4.68
CA VAL A 154 -6.54 -2.57 4.86
C VAL A 154 -7.67 -3.29 5.58
N GLY A 155 -8.27 -4.28 4.91
CA GLY A 155 -9.35 -5.08 5.46
C GLY A 155 -8.94 -5.90 6.70
N SER A 156 -9.94 -6.34 7.46
CA SER A 156 -9.72 -7.09 8.70
C SER A 156 -9.00 -8.42 8.46
N GLY A 157 -8.02 -8.73 9.31
CA GLY A 157 -7.19 -9.94 9.21
C GLY A 157 -6.25 -9.98 8.00
N PHE A 158 -6.23 -8.97 7.14
CA PHE A 158 -5.38 -8.95 5.95
C PHE A 158 -3.92 -8.65 6.32
N PRO A 159 -2.96 -9.52 5.97
CA PRO A 159 -1.55 -9.32 6.28
C PRO A 159 -0.82 -8.43 5.25
N ILE A 160 -0.06 -7.47 5.76
CA ILE A 160 0.98 -6.75 5.02
C ILE A 160 2.32 -6.98 5.72
N VAL A 161 3.31 -7.51 5.01
CA VAL A 161 4.56 -8.00 5.63
C VAL A 161 5.81 -7.49 4.93
N GLY A 162 6.82 -7.11 5.70
CA GLY A 162 8.18 -6.86 5.24
C GLY A 162 8.51 -5.38 4.99
N SER A 163 9.51 -5.12 4.15
CA SER A 163 10.10 -3.80 3.94
C SER A 163 9.25 -2.89 3.04
N ILE A 164 8.24 -2.21 3.61
CA ILE A 164 7.33 -1.33 2.85
C ILE A 164 7.42 0.12 3.32
N VAL A 165 7.49 1.05 2.37
CA VAL A 165 7.31 2.49 2.62
C VAL A 165 5.88 2.91 2.25
N PHE A 166 5.11 3.36 3.24
CA PHE A 166 3.79 3.96 3.04
C PHE A 166 3.93 5.47 2.85
N LEU A 167 3.85 5.92 1.60
CA LEU A 167 3.73 7.33 1.22
C LEU A 167 2.27 7.63 0.88
N VAL A 168 1.37 7.27 1.78
CA VAL A 168 -0.08 7.43 1.68
C VAL A 168 -0.70 7.43 3.07
N GLY A 169 -1.93 7.96 3.21
CA GLY A 169 -2.70 7.71 4.42
C GLY A 169 -3.10 6.24 4.52
N VAL A 170 -3.14 5.69 5.73
CA VAL A 170 -3.48 4.28 5.98
C VAL A 170 -4.62 4.20 7.00
N GLU A 171 -5.65 3.45 6.65
CA GLU A 171 -6.65 2.93 7.58
C GLU A 171 -6.40 1.42 7.73
N ASN A 172 -5.73 1.02 8.80
CA ASN A 172 -5.40 -0.36 9.05
C ASN A 172 -6.44 -1.02 9.96
N ASN A 173 -7.22 -1.95 9.42
CA ASN A 173 -8.05 -2.85 10.20
C ASN A 173 -7.51 -4.29 10.21
N GLY A 174 -6.41 -4.54 9.50
CA GLY A 174 -5.73 -5.84 9.36
C GLY A 174 -4.47 -5.93 10.21
N ASN A 175 -3.49 -6.68 9.71
CA ASN A 175 -2.24 -6.98 10.39
C ASN A 175 -1.06 -6.48 9.57
N ILE A 176 -0.31 -5.50 10.07
CA ILE A 176 0.92 -5.03 9.45
C ILE A 176 2.10 -5.52 10.29
N LEU A 177 3.01 -6.28 9.70
CA LEU A 177 4.03 -7.03 10.43
C LEU A 177 5.43 -6.86 9.84
N VAL A 178 6.41 -6.62 10.70
CA VAL A 178 7.83 -6.81 10.40
C VAL A 178 8.34 -7.97 11.25
N ASN A 179 8.70 -9.08 10.61
CA ASN A 179 9.11 -10.32 11.27
C ASN A 179 10.47 -10.87 10.79
N ASP A 180 11.18 -10.12 9.95
CA ASP A 180 12.58 -10.39 9.61
C ASP A 180 13.49 -9.27 10.16
N ALA A 181 14.67 -9.63 10.65
CA ALA A 181 15.62 -8.67 11.22
C ALA A 181 16.16 -7.64 10.20
N ASN A 182 16.11 -7.98 8.91
CA ASN A 182 16.56 -7.12 7.82
C ASN A 182 15.42 -6.30 7.21
N ASP A 183 14.19 -6.50 7.67
CA ASP A 183 13.04 -5.74 7.17
C ASP A 183 12.89 -4.40 7.87
N GLN A 184 12.53 -3.39 7.09
CA GLN A 184 12.23 -2.04 7.58
C GLN A 184 10.94 -1.51 6.95
N LEU A 185 9.98 -1.17 7.80
CA LEU A 185 8.70 -0.61 7.40
C LEU A 185 8.59 0.85 7.85
N ASP A 186 8.23 1.72 6.92
CA ASP A 186 8.16 3.16 7.14
C ASP A 186 6.74 3.67 6.90
N PHE A 187 6.15 4.33 7.90
CA PHE A 187 4.94 5.12 7.69
C PHE A 187 5.30 6.60 7.49
N GLY A 188 4.84 7.17 6.37
CA GLY A 188 5.10 8.54 5.98
C GLY A 188 6.55 8.81 5.55
N ASP A 189 6.83 10.04 5.18
CA ASP A 189 8.21 10.43 4.86
C ASP A 189 9.07 10.61 6.11
N MET A 190 10.35 10.24 6.01
CA MET A 190 11.36 10.47 7.05
C MET A 190 12.06 11.81 6.85
N GLN A 191 11.30 12.82 6.46
CA GLN A 191 11.78 14.17 6.12
C GLN A 191 10.81 15.22 6.65
N THR A 192 10.95 16.48 6.23
CA THR A 192 10.05 17.58 6.63
C THR A 192 8.94 17.81 5.61
N GLY A 193 8.55 16.78 4.85
CA GLY A 193 7.71 16.91 3.67
C GLY A 193 6.21 16.95 3.95
N THR A 194 5.54 15.87 3.65
CA THR A 194 4.09 15.74 3.57
C THR A 194 3.56 14.98 4.78
N ARG A 195 2.37 15.34 5.27
CA ARG A 195 1.72 14.66 6.39
C ARG A 195 0.75 13.59 5.90
N TYR A 196 0.89 12.39 6.41
CA TYR A 196 0.00 11.26 6.13
C TYR A 196 -0.87 10.92 7.34
N THR A 197 -2.06 10.36 7.12
CA THR A 197 -2.93 9.92 8.21
C THR A 197 -2.68 8.44 8.49
N LEU A 198 -2.67 8.04 9.76
CA LEU A 198 -2.73 6.63 10.15
C LEU A 198 -3.87 6.44 11.15
N ARG A 199 -4.79 5.52 10.86
CA ARG A 199 -5.97 5.21 11.68
C ARG A 199 -6.39 3.75 11.55
N GLY A 200 -7.46 3.37 12.26
CA GLY A 200 -8.09 2.04 12.17
C GLY A 200 -8.05 1.29 13.50
N ALA A 201 -8.41 0.01 13.45
CA ALA A 201 -8.52 -0.86 14.63
C ALA A 201 -7.65 -2.14 14.53
N GLY A 202 -6.77 -2.21 13.53
CA GLY A 202 -5.87 -3.33 13.30
C GLY A 202 -4.62 -3.30 14.18
N ILE A 203 -3.73 -4.25 13.91
CA ILE A 203 -2.45 -4.42 14.62
C ILE A 203 -1.30 -3.99 13.70
N ILE A 204 -0.32 -3.27 14.26
CA ILE A 204 0.97 -2.99 13.65
C ILE A 204 2.05 -3.53 14.59
N GLU A 205 2.82 -4.51 14.14
CA GLU A 205 3.74 -5.28 14.98
C GLU A 205 5.18 -5.29 14.47
N ALA A 206 6.13 -4.91 15.34
CA ALA A 206 7.56 -5.11 15.17
C ALA A 206 8.01 -6.38 15.92
N ALA A 207 7.86 -7.54 15.27
CA ALA A 207 8.30 -8.83 15.79
C ALA A 207 9.80 -9.07 15.57
N ALA A 208 10.34 -8.52 14.49
CA ALA A 208 11.75 -8.34 14.25
C ALA A 208 11.95 -7.03 13.47
N GLY A 209 13.18 -6.76 13.02
CA GLY A 209 13.48 -5.63 12.13
C GLY A 209 13.10 -4.29 12.74
N THR A 210 12.64 -3.35 11.91
CA THR A 210 12.31 -2.00 12.38
C THR A 210 11.04 -1.45 11.74
N ILE A 211 10.15 -0.89 12.56
CA ILE A 211 9.04 -0.04 12.13
C ILE A 211 9.35 1.41 12.51
N ARG A 212 9.25 2.34 11.57
CA ARG A 212 9.47 3.77 11.81
C ARG A 212 8.25 4.58 11.43
N PHE A 213 7.91 5.52 12.30
CA PHE A 213 6.84 6.50 12.04
C PHE A 213 7.48 7.85 11.76
N GLY A 214 7.43 8.25 10.48
CA GLY A 214 7.87 9.53 9.95
C GLY A 214 6.76 10.57 10.10
N ARG A 215 6.50 11.36 9.06
CA ARG A 215 5.43 12.39 9.04
C ARG A 215 4.02 11.80 8.98
N VAL A 216 3.63 11.18 10.08
CA VAL A 216 2.32 10.56 10.25
C VAL A 216 1.56 11.28 11.34
N GLN A 217 0.27 11.50 11.11
CA GLN A 217 -0.68 11.89 12.11
C GLN A 217 -1.55 10.68 12.45
N PHE A 218 -1.43 10.21 13.68
CA PHE A 218 -2.37 9.25 14.23
C PHE A 218 -3.73 9.93 14.36
N LYS A 219 -4.75 9.32 13.77
CA LYS A 219 -6.15 9.72 13.88
C LYS A 219 -6.95 8.48 14.24
N GLY A 220 -8.07 8.66 14.93
CA GLY A 220 -8.96 7.55 15.22
C GLY A 220 -9.75 7.82 16.48
N ASP A 221 -10.98 7.33 16.47
CA ASP A 221 -11.79 7.13 17.66
C ASP A 221 -11.63 5.66 18.10
N ARG A 222 -12.19 5.29 19.25
CA ARG A 222 -12.12 3.90 19.75
C ARG A 222 -12.97 2.94 18.88
N PRO A 223 -12.55 1.67 18.65
CA PRO A 223 -11.25 1.09 19.00
C PRO A 223 -10.14 1.62 18.08
N ALA A 224 -8.99 1.93 18.68
CA ALA A 224 -7.83 2.48 17.99
C ALA A 224 -6.85 1.36 17.59
N LEU A 225 -5.73 1.73 16.95
CA LEU A 225 -4.72 0.76 16.53
C LEU A 225 -4.03 0.15 17.74
N SER A 226 -3.65 -1.11 17.60
CA SER A 226 -2.71 -1.78 18.50
C SER A 226 -1.30 -1.68 17.91
N LEU A 227 -0.37 -1.12 18.67
CA LEU A 227 1.04 -0.96 18.28
C LEU A 227 1.89 -1.89 19.15
N ALA A 228 2.38 -2.99 18.56
CA ALA A 228 3.06 -4.05 19.30
C ALA A 228 4.56 -4.11 18.98
N VAL A 229 5.36 -4.31 20.02
CA VAL A 229 6.80 -4.59 19.94
C VAL A 229 7.06 -5.90 20.67
N THR A 230 7.28 -6.96 19.91
CA THR A 230 7.45 -8.32 20.45
C THR A 230 8.89 -8.83 20.30
N GLY A 231 9.70 -8.22 19.43
CA GLY A 231 11.12 -8.54 19.31
C GLY A 231 11.98 -7.57 18.49
N GLY A 232 11.39 -6.75 17.63
CA GLY A 232 12.08 -5.76 16.80
C GLY A 232 12.21 -4.38 17.45
N GLU A 233 12.37 -3.36 16.62
CA GLU A 233 12.32 -1.96 17.03
C GLU A 233 11.08 -1.28 16.44
N MET A 234 10.35 -0.54 17.28
CA MET A 234 9.36 0.44 16.84
C MET A 234 9.83 1.83 17.22
N ARG A 235 9.93 2.75 16.24
CA ARG A 235 10.48 4.08 16.43
C ARG A 235 9.49 5.18 16.05
N LEU A 236 9.09 6.00 17.02
CA LEU A 236 8.45 7.29 16.77
C LEU A 236 9.55 8.31 16.50
N THR A 237 9.79 8.63 15.23
CA THR A 237 10.95 9.44 14.80
C THR A 237 10.78 10.92 15.09
N THR A 238 11.87 11.69 15.05
CA THR A 238 11.83 13.16 15.16
C THR A 238 10.93 13.86 14.12
N TYR A 239 10.74 13.22 12.95
CA TYR A 239 9.88 13.68 11.85
C TYR A 239 8.39 13.51 12.15
N GLY A 240 8.05 12.69 13.16
CA GLY A 240 6.71 12.53 13.70
C GLY A 240 6.02 13.86 13.97
N TYR A 241 4.73 13.94 13.63
CA TYR A 241 3.88 14.98 14.20
C TYR A 241 3.66 14.71 15.69
N TYR A 242 3.13 15.68 16.44
CA TYR A 242 2.75 15.46 17.83
C TYR A 242 1.87 14.20 17.93
N VAL A 243 2.33 13.22 18.71
CA VAL A 243 1.64 11.93 18.86
C VAL A 243 0.73 12.02 20.08
N ASP A 244 -0.48 12.49 19.85
CA ASP A 244 -1.60 12.33 20.78
C ASP A 244 -2.58 11.35 20.15
N THR A 245 -2.70 10.18 20.76
CA THR A 245 -3.37 9.04 20.15
C THR A 245 -4.14 8.23 21.17
N TRP A 246 -5.18 7.53 20.70
CA TRP A 246 -5.92 6.52 21.46
C TRP A 246 -5.37 5.11 21.26
N ASN A 247 -4.30 4.95 20.49
CA ASN A 247 -3.69 3.65 20.24
C ASN A 247 -3.14 3.03 21.51
N THR A 248 -3.29 1.71 21.65
CA THR A 248 -2.67 0.96 22.74
C THR A 248 -1.29 0.51 22.32
N PHE A 249 -0.30 0.68 23.20
CA PHE A 249 1.05 0.18 22.99
C PHE A 249 1.24 -1.11 23.78
N TYR A 250 1.75 -2.14 23.12
CA TYR A 250 2.13 -3.42 23.71
C TYR A 250 3.63 -3.58 23.54
N VAL A 251 4.37 -3.70 24.64
CA VAL A 251 5.83 -3.91 24.62
C VAL A 251 6.11 -5.19 25.41
N PHE A 252 6.24 -6.27 24.67
CA PHE A 252 6.49 -7.61 25.19
C PHE A 252 7.93 -8.07 24.94
N GLY A 253 8.64 -7.38 24.06
CA GLY A 253 10.06 -7.58 23.75
C GLY A 253 10.61 -6.40 22.94
N GLY A 254 11.84 -6.54 22.44
CA GLY A 254 12.43 -5.54 21.54
C GLY A 254 12.60 -4.15 22.14
N THR A 255 12.43 -3.10 21.33
CA THR A 255 12.61 -1.69 21.72
C THR A 255 11.53 -0.79 21.16
N LEU A 256 10.84 -0.04 22.02
CA LEU A 256 10.04 1.13 21.66
C LEU A 256 10.90 2.40 21.82
N ALA A 257 11.33 3.00 20.72
CA ALA A 257 12.15 4.20 20.68
C ALA A 257 11.31 5.46 20.42
N LEU A 258 11.43 6.45 21.29
CA LEU A 258 10.68 7.70 21.28
C LEU A 258 11.64 8.88 21.06
N GLU A 259 11.77 9.30 19.81
CA GLU A 259 12.50 10.53 19.42
C GLU A 259 11.58 11.77 19.40
N LYS A 260 10.29 11.56 19.68
CA LYS A 260 9.25 12.58 19.74
C LYS A 260 8.40 12.37 20.98
N ALA A 261 7.82 13.46 21.49
CA ALA A 261 6.86 13.37 22.58
C ALA A 261 5.61 12.56 22.17
N LEU A 262 5.16 11.73 23.10
CA LEU A 262 4.03 10.82 22.98
C LEU A 262 3.07 11.05 24.14
N THR A 263 1.79 11.21 23.83
CA THR A 263 0.66 11.05 24.75
C THR A 263 -0.23 9.94 24.20
N SER A 264 -0.26 8.81 24.88
CA SER A 264 -1.12 7.67 24.54
C SER A 264 -2.26 7.56 25.54
N LYS A 265 -3.50 7.73 25.06
CA LYS A 265 -4.75 7.55 25.80
C LYS A 265 -5.29 6.12 25.74
N GLY A 266 -4.67 5.28 24.91
CA GLY A 266 -4.98 3.85 24.81
C GLY A 266 -4.21 3.00 25.83
N GLY A 267 -3.36 3.62 26.65
CA GLY A 267 -2.55 2.94 27.64
C GLY A 267 -1.27 2.31 27.09
N LEU A 268 -0.60 1.59 27.99
CA LEU A 268 0.61 0.82 27.76
C LEU A 268 0.47 -0.52 28.49
N ASP A 269 0.71 -1.60 27.78
CA ASP A 269 0.99 -2.91 28.35
C ASP A 269 2.48 -3.22 28.16
N PHE A 270 3.19 -3.46 29.26
CA PHE A 270 4.63 -3.63 29.29
C PHE A 270 5.00 -4.89 30.08
N GLU A 271 5.37 -5.94 29.37
CA GLU A 271 5.75 -7.24 29.96
C GLU A 271 7.23 -7.59 29.70
N GLY A 272 7.89 -6.90 28.77
CA GLY A 272 9.29 -7.15 28.42
C GLY A 272 9.90 -6.09 27.49
N GLY A 273 11.18 -6.24 27.13
CA GLY A 273 11.87 -5.34 26.20
C GLY A 273 12.36 -4.02 26.82
N GLN A 274 12.37 -2.96 26.01
CA GLN A 274 12.89 -1.63 26.39
C GLN A 274 12.01 -0.50 25.86
N ILE A 275 11.90 0.58 26.63
CA ILE A 275 11.40 1.88 26.17
C ILE A 275 12.58 2.87 26.25
N VAL A 276 12.93 3.47 25.12
CA VAL A 276 14.02 4.45 25.02
C VAL A 276 13.44 5.80 24.68
N VAL A 277 13.60 6.77 25.56
CA VAL A 277 13.11 8.14 25.35
C VAL A 277 14.29 9.06 25.11
N SER A 278 14.28 9.77 23.98
CA SER A 278 15.27 10.80 23.69
C SER A 278 15.22 11.93 24.71
N GLY A 279 16.36 12.61 24.96
CA GLY A 279 16.52 13.54 26.09
C GLY A 279 15.49 14.69 26.15
N ASP A 280 14.93 15.08 25.01
CA ASP A 280 13.95 16.18 24.92
C ASP A 280 12.50 15.68 24.69
N ALA A 281 12.29 14.37 24.62
CA ALA A 281 10.96 13.79 24.44
C ALA A 281 10.30 13.49 25.80
N VAL A 282 8.98 13.59 25.83
CA VAL A 282 8.15 13.20 26.99
C VAL A 282 7.22 12.08 26.54
N ALA A 283 7.17 11.00 27.32
CA ALA A 283 6.24 9.91 27.10
C ALA A 283 5.20 9.89 28.22
N VAL A 284 3.93 10.01 27.85
CA VAL A 284 2.77 9.93 28.73
C VAL A 284 1.89 8.79 28.26
N PHE A 285 1.59 7.86 29.15
CA PHE A 285 0.64 6.79 28.93
C PHE A 285 -0.49 6.95 29.95
N GLU A 286 -1.67 7.29 29.46
CA GLU A 286 -2.88 7.46 30.26
C GLU A 286 -3.67 6.15 30.21
N TYR A 287 -3.97 5.63 31.39
CA TYR A 287 -4.96 4.57 31.53
C TYR A 287 -6.31 5.26 31.77
N LEU A 288 -7.16 5.27 30.74
CA LEU A 288 -8.54 5.72 30.91
C LEU A 288 -9.37 4.48 31.21
N GLU A 289 -9.68 4.28 32.50
CA GLU A 289 -10.76 3.39 32.92
C GLU A 289 -12.02 3.76 32.14
N GLU A 290 -12.57 2.80 31.39
CA GLU A 290 -13.88 2.93 30.75
C GLU A 290 -15.01 2.82 31.77
#